data_AF-A0A831RI33-F1
#
_entry.id   AF-A0A831RI33-F1
#
_cell.length_a   1.000
_cell.length_b   1.000
_cell.length_c   1.000
_cell.angle_alpha   90.00
_cell.angle_beta   90.00
_cell.angle_gamma   90.00
#
_symmetry.space_group_name_H-M   'P 1'
#
loop_
_entity.id
_entity.type
_entity.pdbx_description
1 polymer ?
#
loop_
_entity_poly.entity_id
_entity_poly.type
_entity_poly.pdbx_seq_one_letter_code
_entity_poly.pdbx_strand_id
1 'polypeptide(L)'
;MSSRTIRWERFLPAVVVAGFLVVGLSSAAWAWEPKLPNGVQGPSSWYLNGKGGRYFVPIIQGKLLGPTIGIVRTDSNCTPDDQGLSHCHNQIELLSGRTITIQNTHKMKNFRCLSPGEQITVRPNGSSPWAIVQTATQKPK
;
A
#
# COMPACT_ATOMS: atom_id res chain seq x y z
N MET A 1 -5.48 -75.88 31.18
CA MET A 1 -4.93 -76.31 29.88
C MET A 1 -5.93 -76.00 28.78
N SER A 2 -5.41 -75.65 27.60
CA SER A 2 -6.10 -75.49 26.32
C SER A 2 -6.53 -74.07 25.93
N SER A 3 -5.53 -73.39 25.39
CA SER A 3 -5.56 -72.30 24.41
C SER A 3 -6.51 -72.55 23.22
N ARG A 4 -6.99 -71.47 22.62
CA ARG A 4 -7.37 -71.25 21.19
C ARG A 4 -8.13 -69.90 21.16
N THR A 5 -7.90 -68.91 20.31
CA THR A 5 -7.09 -68.74 19.09
C THR A 5 -7.15 -67.23 18.80
N ILE A 6 -6.00 -66.58 18.64
CA ILE A 6 -5.92 -65.18 18.21
C ILE A 6 -6.14 -65.16 16.70
N ARG A 7 -7.28 -64.63 16.24
CA ARG A 7 -7.57 -64.44 14.82
C ARG A 7 -6.99 -63.10 14.37
N TRP A 8 -5.89 -63.23 13.65
CA TRP A 8 -5.18 -62.21 12.91
C TRP A 8 -5.99 -61.85 11.66
N GLU A 9 -6.56 -60.65 11.61
CA GLU A 9 -7.11 -60.06 10.39
C GLU A 9 -6.49 -58.67 10.23
N ARG A 10 -5.62 -58.55 9.22
CA ARG A 10 -5.04 -57.30 8.73
C ARG A 10 -6.11 -56.59 7.92
N PHE A 11 -6.42 -55.34 8.23
CA PHE A 11 -6.90 -54.41 7.22
C PHE A 11 -6.21 -53.06 7.37
N LEU A 12 -5.59 -52.65 6.27
CA LEU A 12 -4.79 -51.46 6.04
C LEU A 12 -5.65 -50.18 6.09
N PRO A 13 -5.03 -48.99 6.28
CA PRO A 13 -5.68 -47.80 6.82
C PRO A 13 -6.49 -47.04 5.75
N ALA A 14 -7.71 -46.62 6.11
CA ALA A 14 -8.44 -45.63 5.33
C ALA A 14 -7.86 -44.23 5.63
N VAL A 15 -6.99 -43.75 4.76
CA VAL A 15 -6.58 -42.33 4.74
C VAL A 15 -7.75 -41.53 4.18
N VAL A 16 -8.52 -40.89 5.04
CA VAL A 16 -9.52 -39.90 4.64
C VAL A 16 -8.78 -38.59 4.36
N VAL A 17 -8.47 -38.34 3.09
CA VAL A 17 -8.02 -37.01 2.64
C VAL A 17 -9.24 -36.10 2.66
N ALA A 18 -9.46 -35.41 3.77
CA ALA A 18 -10.41 -34.31 3.83
C ALA A 18 -9.82 -33.15 3.01
N GLY A 19 -10.31 -33.00 1.78
CA GLY A 19 -9.95 -31.90 0.90
C GLY A 19 -10.32 -30.56 1.54
N PHE A 20 -9.32 -29.80 1.96
CA PHE A 20 -9.49 -28.39 2.25
C PHE A 20 -9.78 -27.67 0.93
N LEU A 21 -11.06 -27.46 0.63
CA LEU A 21 -11.51 -26.46 -0.34
C LEU A 21 -11.13 -25.09 0.22
N VAL A 22 -9.93 -24.62 -0.11
CA VAL A 22 -9.58 -23.20 0.04
C VAL A 22 -10.40 -22.47 -1.00
N VAL A 23 -11.59 -22.04 -0.62
CA VAL A 23 -12.32 -21.01 -1.36
C VAL A 23 -11.46 -19.76 -1.26
N GLY A 24 -10.65 -19.54 -2.30
CA GLY A 24 -9.88 -18.32 -2.43
C GLY A 24 -10.84 -17.15 -2.40
N LEU A 25 -10.82 -16.39 -1.31
CA LEU A 25 -11.38 -15.05 -1.30
C LEU A 25 -10.54 -14.25 -2.31
N SER A 26 -10.97 -14.25 -3.56
CA SER A 26 -10.53 -13.25 -4.53
C SER A 26 -10.97 -11.91 -3.95
N SER A 27 -10.04 -11.21 -3.31
CA SER A 27 -10.19 -9.81 -2.95
C SER A 27 -10.52 -9.08 -4.24
N ALA A 28 -11.79 -8.78 -4.43
CA ALA A 28 -12.25 -8.01 -5.56
C ALA A 28 -11.57 -6.64 -5.43
N ALA A 29 -10.53 -6.40 -6.25
CA ALA A 29 -9.83 -5.14 -6.39
C ALA A 29 -10.74 -4.11 -7.09
N TRP A 30 -11.81 -3.68 -6.41
CA TRP A 30 -12.74 -2.69 -6.91
C TRP A 30 -12.78 -1.50 -5.93
N ALA A 31 -12.20 -0.38 -6.38
CA ALA A 31 -12.48 0.99 -5.95
C ALA A 31 -12.02 1.43 -4.54
N TRP A 32 -10.76 1.21 -4.21
CA TRP A 32 -10.12 1.81 -3.04
C TRP A 32 -9.20 2.98 -3.41
N GLU A 33 -9.03 3.25 -4.70
CA GLU A 33 -8.38 4.45 -5.18
C GLU A 33 -9.18 5.67 -4.74
N PRO A 34 -8.54 6.67 -4.11
CA PRO A 34 -9.21 7.92 -3.89
C PRO A 34 -9.57 8.54 -5.25
N LYS A 35 -10.72 9.21 -5.34
CA LYS A 35 -11.01 10.00 -6.54
C LYS A 35 -10.02 11.15 -6.61
N LEU A 36 -9.30 11.27 -7.73
CA LEU A 36 -8.41 12.40 -7.95
C LEU A 36 -9.19 13.72 -7.81
N PRO A 37 -8.64 14.72 -7.09
CA PRO A 37 -9.33 15.97 -6.85
C PRO A 37 -9.61 16.69 -8.18
N ASN A 38 -10.86 17.08 -8.40
CA ASN A 38 -11.28 17.82 -9.59
C ASN A 38 -10.71 19.24 -9.56
N GLY A 39 -10.26 19.77 -10.72
CA GLY A 39 -9.93 21.19 -10.88
C GLY A 39 -8.61 21.67 -10.23
N VAL A 40 -7.88 20.81 -9.52
CA VAL A 40 -6.49 21.08 -9.12
C VAL A 40 -5.53 20.59 -10.19
N GLN A 41 -4.28 21.07 -10.21
CA GLN A 41 -3.20 20.60 -11.10
C GLN A 41 -2.73 19.16 -10.79
N GLY A 42 -3.65 18.26 -10.42
CA GLY A 42 -3.41 16.84 -10.19
C GLY A 42 -3.03 16.11 -11.48
N PRO A 43 -2.51 14.87 -11.37
CA PRO A 43 -2.29 14.05 -12.54
C PRO A 43 -3.64 13.73 -13.22
N SER A 44 -3.63 13.50 -14.53
CA SER A 44 -4.83 13.06 -15.25
C SER A 44 -5.21 11.60 -14.94
N SER A 45 -4.29 10.82 -14.34
CA SER A 45 -4.54 9.46 -13.87
C SER A 45 -3.51 9.04 -12.81
N TRP A 46 -3.83 7.99 -12.04
CA TRP A 46 -2.89 7.38 -11.08
C TRP A 46 -1.63 6.81 -11.75
N TYR A 47 -1.69 6.51 -13.04
CA TYR A 47 -0.57 6.03 -13.84
C TYR A 47 0.50 7.10 -14.12
N LEU A 48 0.18 8.37 -13.84
CA LEU A 48 1.09 9.51 -13.98
C LEU A 48 1.46 10.14 -12.63
N ASN A 49 0.87 9.68 -11.52
CA ASN A 49 1.18 10.20 -10.19
C ASN A 49 2.59 9.77 -9.78
N GLY A 50 3.47 10.74 -9.47
CA GLY A 50 4.90 10.49 -9.22
C GLY A 50 5.82 10.98 -10.35
N LYS A 51 5.27 11.37 -11.51
CA LYS A 51 6.06 11.97 -12.59
C LYS A 51 6.81 13.22 -12.10
N GLY A 52 8.13 13.25 -12.32
CA GLY A 52 8.99 14.35 -11.85
C GLY A 52 9.14 14.41 -10.33
N GLY A 53 8.90 13.29 -9.62
CA GLY A 53 8.97 13.24 -8.15
C GLY A 53 7.79 13.92 -7.46
N ARG A 54 6.72 14.25 -8.19
CA ARG A 54 5.54 14.95 -7.69
C ARG A 54 4.38 13.98 -7.50
N TYR A 55 3.97 13.79 -6.25
CA TYR A 55 2.88 12.90 -5.86
C TYR A 55 1.71 13.71 -5.30
N PHE A 56 0.52 13.44 -5.80
CA PHE A 56 -0.75 13.89 -5.25
C PHE A 56 -1.30 12.81 -4.35
N VAL A 57 -1.52 13.16 -3.09
CA VAL A 57 -1.81 12.17 -2.05
C VAL A 57 -2.91 12.71 -1.12
N PRO A 58 -3.93 11.91 -0.80
CA PRO A 58 -4.79 12.22 0.33
C PRO A 58 -4.01 12.02 1.63
N ILE A 59 -4.25 12.92 2.57
CA ILE A 59 -3.91 12.78 3.98
C ILE A 59 -5.03 11.97 4.62
N ILE A 60 -4.72 10.74 5.00
CA ILE A 60 -5.66 9.82 5.64
C ILE A 60 -5.65 9.95 7.17
N GLN A 61 -4.61 10.59 7.74
CA GLN A 61 -4.54 10.91 9.16
C GLN A 61 -3.67 12.16 9.41
N GLY A 62 -4.04 12.96 10.42
CA GLY A 62 -3.34 14.19 10.79
C GLY A 62 -3.83 15.40 10.00
N LYS A 63 -3.13 16.53 10.15
CA LYS A 63 -3.49 17.80 9.49
C LYS A 63 -2.25 18.55 9.04
N LEU A 64 -2.22 18.90 7.76
CA LEU A 64 -1.23 19.81 7.19
C LEU A 64 -1.74 21.26 7.31
N LEU A 65 -0.98 22.13 7.96
CA LEU A 65 -1.38 23.54 8.17
C LEU A 65 -0.89 24.47 7.04
N GLY A 66 0.14 24.07 6.31
CA GLY A 66 0.74 24.87 5.25
C GLY A 66 1.91 24.12 4.60
N PRO A 67 2.57 24.74 3.61
CA PRO A 67 3.78 24.20 3.00
C PRO A 67 4.88 23.98 4.04
N THR A 68 5.55 22.83 3.98
CA THR A 68 6.64 22.48 4.90
C THR A 68 7.54 21.41 4.31
N ILE A 69 8.61 21.06 5.02
CA ILE A 69 9.42 19.86 4.75
C ILE A 69 9.03 18.75 5.72
N GLY A 70 9.28 17.52 5.33
CA GLY A 70 9.09 16.37 6.20
C GLY A 70 10.05 15.24 5.89
N ILE A 71 10.16 14.31 6.83
CA ILE A 71 10.91 13.06 6.70
C ILE A 71 9.91 11.91 6.67
N VAL A 72 10.00 11.07 5.64
CA VAL A 72 9.24 9.82 5.56
C VAL A 72 9.74 8.89 6.65
N ARG A 73 8.86 8.45 7.54
CA ARG A 73 9.19 7.55 8.65
C ARG A 73 8.90 6.09 8.31
N THR A 74 7.85 5.85 7.54
CA THR A 74 7.42 4.48 7.20
C THR A 74 6.92 4.39 5.76
N ASP A 75 6.94 3.18 5.22
CA ASP A 75 6.34 2.76 3.96
C ASP A 75 5.63 1.40 4.14
N SER A 76 4.34 1.46 4.42
CA SER A 76 3.51 0.27 4.67
C SER A 76 2.47 0.09 3.57
N ASN A 77 1.91 -1.10 3.38
CA ASN A 77 0.91 -1.37 2.34
C ASN A 77 1.37 -1.03 0.91
N CYS A 78 2.63 -1.37 0.60
CA CYS A 78 3.26 -0.98 -0.66
C CYS A 78 3.12 -1.98 -1.81
N THR A 79 2.69 -3.21 -1.52
CA THR A 79 2.46 -4.24 -2.54
C THR A 79 1.48 -3.73 -3.58
N PRO A 80 1.84 -3.75 -4.88
CA PRO A 80 0.94 -3.27 -5.91
C PRO A 80 -0.25 -4.22 -6.08
N ASP A 81 -1.39 -3.66 -6.43
CA ASP A 81 -2.59 -4.42 -6.78
C ASP A 81 -2.49 -5.07 -8.17
N ASP A 82 -3.58 -5.70 -8.62
CA ASP A 82 -3.68 -6.33 -9.94
C ASP A 82 -3.52 -5.33 -11.10
N GLN A 83 -3.77 -4.04 -10.84
CA GLN A 83 -3.52 -2.95 -11.78
C GLN A 83 -2.08 -2.45 -11.71
N GLY A 84 -1.23 -3.01 -10.86
CA GLY A 84 0.15 -2.58 -10.63
C GLY A 84 0.27 -1.24 -9.89
N LEU A 85 -0.81 -0.76 -9.28
CA LEU A 85 -0.84 0.45 -8.46
C LEU A 85 -0.44 0.08 -7.04
N SER A 86 0.58 0.75 -6.52
CA SER A 86 0.90 0.75 -5.10
C SER A 86 0.11 1.86 -4.42
N HIS A 87 -0.26 1.66 -3.16
CA HIS A 87 -0.99 2.66 -2.37
C HIS A 87 -0.40 2.76 -0.98
N CYS A 88 0.93 2.81 -0.93
CA CYS A 88 1.70 2.87 0.30
C CYS A 88 1.11 3.88 1.28
N HIS A 89 0.96 3.47 2.53
CA HIS A 89 0.73 4.37 3.63
C HIS A 89 2.10 4.85 4.14
N ASN A 90 2.36 6.15 3.96
CA ASN A 90 3.57 6.79 4.45
C ASN A 90 3.24 7.67 5.64
N GLN A 91 3.87 7.40 6.79
CA GLN A 91 3.93 8.37 7.87
C GLN A 91 5.03 9.38 7.57
N ILE A 92 4.70 10.67 7.69
CA ILE A 92 5.63 11.77 7.44
C ILE A 92 5.66 12.62 8.71
N GLU A 93 6.85 12.73 9.29
CA GLU A 93 7.11 13.69 10.34
C GLU A 93 7.44 15.04 9.70
N LEU A 94 6.60 16.04 9.96
CA LEU A 94 6.75 17.40 9.47
C LEU A 94 7.80 18.13 10.31
N LEU A 95 8.41 19.19 9.77
CA LEU A 95 9.38 20.02 10.50
C LEU A 95 8.88 20.53 11.87
N SER A 96 7.56 20.71 12.00
CA SER A 96 6.90 21.08 13.27
C SER A 96 6.93 19.99 14.36
N GLY A 97 7.41 18.78 14.07
CA GLY A 97 7.34 17.60 14.94
C GLY A 97 5.99 16.85 14.88
N ARG A 98 5.00 17.37 14.15
CA ARG A 98 3.72 16.70 13.92
C ARG A 98 3.83 15.63 12.85
N THR A 99 3.00 14.59 12.96
CA THR A 99 2.93 13.52 11.95
C THR A 99 1.65 13.60 11.13
N ILE A 100 1.77 13.32 9.83
CA ILE A 100 0.63 13.01 8.95
C ILE A 100 0.82 11.62 8.35
N THR A 101 -0.26 10.94 8.03
CA THR A 101 -0.24 9.71 7.23
C THR A 101 -0.91 9.99 5.90
N ILE A 102 -0.25 9.64 4.81
CA ILE A 102 -0.76 9.77 3.44
C ILE A 102 -0.96 8.40 2.81
N GLN A 103 -1.84 8.30 1.81
CA GLN A 103 -1.93 7.14 0.92
C GLN A 103 -1.32 7.51 -0.43
N ASN A 104 -0.15 6.97 -0.76
CA ASN A 104 0.56 7.28 -1.99
C ASN A 104 0.20 6.31 -3.11
N THR A 105 -0.89 6.61 -3.83
CA THR A 105 -1.35 5.80 -4.97
C THR A 105 -0.53 6.12 -6.23
N HIS A 106 0.19 5.15 -6.80
CA HIS A 106 0.98 5.34 -8.01
C HIS A 106 1.32 4.02 -8.72
N LYS A 107 1.57 4.07 -10.04
CA LYS A 107 2.02 2.89 -10.80
C LYS A 107 3.46 2.53 -10.43
N MET A 108 3.63 1.46 -9.65
CA MET A 108 4.91 1.09 -9.02
C MET A 108 6.02 0.76 -10.05
N LYS A 109 5.62 0.26 -11.24
CA LYS A 109 6.56 0.01 -12.35
C LYS A 109 7.16 1.29 -12.93
N ASN A 110 6.45 2.42 -12.82
CA ASN A 110 6.84 3.69 -13.44
C ASN A 110 7.49 4.64 -12.44
N PHE A 111 6.98 4.66 -11.21
CA PHE A 111 7.44 5.55 -10.15
C PHE A 111 7.65 4.74 -8.88
N ARG A 112 8.71 5.06 -8.14
CA ARG A 112 9.02 4.34 -6.89
C ARG A 112 8.15 4.86 -5.74
N CYS A 113 8.00 4.02 -4.73
CA CYS A 113 7.48 4.43 -3.43
C CYS A 113 8.39 5.49 -2.79
N LEU A 114 7.80 6.27 -1.87
CA LEU A 114 8.56 7.10 -0.94
C LEU A 114 9.25 6.19 0.09
N SER A 115 10.51 6.43 0.40
CA SER A 115 11.31 5.55 1.24
C SER A 115 11.53 6.14 2.64
N PRO A 116 11.58 5.31 3.71
CA PRO A 116 11.96 5.78 5.03
C PRO A 116 13.31 6.52 5.03
N GLY A 117 13.38 7.63 5.76
CA GLY A 117 14.52 8.54 5.80
C GLY A 117 14.56 9.58 4.68
N GLU A 118 13.70 9.47 3.66
CA GLU A 118 13.64 10.44 2.57
C GLU A 118 13.11 11.80 3.04
N GLN A 119 13.84 12.86 2.72
CA GLN A 119 13.38 14.23 2.90
C GLN A 119 12.54 14.67 1.69
N ILE A 120 11.37 15.23 1.99
CA ILE A 120 10.40 15.68 0.99
C ILE A 120 9.89 17.07 1.34
N THR A 121 9.35 17.77 0.34
CA THR A 121 8.48 18.93 0.59
C THR A 121 7.02 18.50 0.51
N VAL A 122 6.19 19.06 1.39
CA VAL A 122 4.76 18.74 1.48
C VAL A 122 3.98 20.05 1.48
N ARG A 123 3.00 20.19 0.60
CA ARG A 123 2.14 21.38 0.55
C ARG A 123 0.68 21.04 0.33
N PRO A 124 -0.28 21.84 0.82
CA PRO A 124 -1.68 21.69 0.46
C PRO A 124 -1.85 21.82 -1.05
N ASN A 125 -2.79 21.07 -1.63
CA ASN A 125 -3.13 21.19 -3.06
C ASN A 125 -4.29 22.18 -3.33
N GLY A 126 -4.84 22.81 -2.28
CA GLY A 126 -6.03 23.68 -2.36
C GLY A 126 -7.36 23.00 -2.02
N SER A 127 -7.38 21.67 -1.79
CA SER A 127 -8.59 20.92 -1.42
C SER A 127 -8.29 19.93 -0.30
N SER A 128 -8.70 20.22 0.93
CA SER A 128 -8.57 19.26 2.04
C SER A 128 -9.37 17.97 1.73
N PRO A 129 -8.85 16.77 2.02
CA PRO A 129 -7.64 16.46 2.79
C PRO A 129 -6.41 16.14 1.91
N TRP A 130 -6.17 16.86 0.81
CA TRP A 130 -5.10 16.51 -0.12
C TRP A 130 -3.83 17.33 0.03
N ALA A 131 -2.71 16.70 -0.28
CA ALA A 131 -1.39 17.30 -0.35
C ALA A 131 -0.67 16.96 -1.66
N ILE A 132 0.33 17.78 -1.97
CA ILE A 132 1.35 17.50 -2.97
C ILE A 132 2.64 17.23 -2.20
N VAL A 133 3.21 16.04 -2.43
CA VAL A 133 4.54 15.65 -2.00
C VAL A 133 5.49 15.80 -3.17
N GLN A 134 6.62 16.45 -2.95
CA GLN A 134 7.68 16.59 -3.95
C GLN A 134 8.98 16.06 -3.37
N THR A 135 9.53 15.04 -4.01
CA THR A 135 10.86 14.51 -3.71
C THR A 135 11.92 15.45 -4.25
N ALA A 136 13.13 15.40 -3.69
CA ALA A 136 14.29 16.00 -4.35
C ALA A 136 14.39 15.45 -5.79
N THR A 137 14.73 16.32 -6.74
CA THR A 137 14.84 15.96 -8.16
C THR A 137 15.80 14.78 -8.29
N GLN A 138 15.34 13.64 -8.81
CA GLN A 138 16.26 12.58 -9.18
C GLN A 138 17.17 13.15 -10.27
N LYS A 139 18.48 13.21 -10.00
CA LYS A 139 19.47 13.44 -11.06
C LYS A 139 19.20 12.36 -12.13
N PRO A 140 19.02 12.73 -13.41
CA PRO A 140 18.95 11.72 -14.46
C PRO A 140 20.21 10.86 -14.39
N LYS A 141 20.03 9.55 -14.50
CA LYS A 141 21.12 8.58 -14.58
C LYS A 141 21.77 8.66 -15.95
#